data_AF-A0A2A6EEX8-F1
#
_entry.id   AF-A0A2A6EEX8-F1
#
_cell.length_a   1.000
_cell.length_b   1.000
_cell.length_c   1.000
_cell.angle_alpha   90.00
_cell.angle_beta   90.00
_cell.angle_gamma   90.00
#
_symmetry.space_group_name_H-M   'P 1'
#
loop_
_entity.id
_entity.type
_entity.pdbx_description
1 polymer ?
#
loop_
_entity_poly.entity_id
_entity_poly.type
_entity_poly.pdbx_seq_one_letter_code
_entity_poly.pdbx_strand_id
1 'polypeptide(L)'
;MAMNPDKYYSRSEVSNSDLTALKDVLYPHPTYGDREAAFRFGTLVDALITEPRRVDYYQLTVDNVLYTEDEFHHAIEMQRALHTEAKHDPFLAKVLQLANTQKCMVNHQQSFTYCEFPFYLDTRCKWDWWFEAFHFGGDLKTTFAASQQEFDEAVDFFDWDRSRAWYMDIAHSDRDFIYAISKKNCKVFKKFINRGDITYQRGREKYEDLAFAYWCMMPQNKTT
;
A
#
# COMPACT_ATOMS: atom_id res chain seq x y z
N MET A 1 12.50 -24.06 -7.50
CA MET A 1 11.48 -23.03 -7.72
C MET A 1 10.83 -22.73 -6.38
N ALA A 2 11.23 -21.66 -5.71
CA ALA A 2 10.51 -21.20 -4.52
C ALA A 2 9.33 -20.35 -5.02
N MET A 3 8.17 -20.98 -5.17
CA MET A 3 6.92 -20.25 -5.31
C MET A 3 6.76 -19.39 -4.05
N ASN A 4 6.52 -18.09 -4.19
CA ASN A 4 6.35 -17.20 -3.04
C ASN A 4 5.31 -17.84 -2.08
N PRO A 5 5.69 -18.22 -0.84
CA PRO A 5 4.78 -18.88 0.09
C PRO A 5 3.73 -17.92 0.65
N ASP A 6 3.74 -16.65 0.23
CA ASP A 6 2.80 -15.64 0.67
C ASP A 6 1.37 -15.96 0.23
N LYS A 7 0.58 -16.42 1.19
CA LYS A 7 -0.84 -16.72 1.03
C LYS A 7 -1.72 -15.48 1.11
N TYR A 8 -1.16 -14.27 1.24
CA TYR A 8 -1.94 -13.05 1.42
C TYR A 8 -3.03 -12.86 0.35
N TYR A 9 -2.71 -13.10 -0.91
CA TYR A 9 -3.65 -12.93 -2.02
C TYR A 9 -4.71 -14.04 -2.11
N SER A 10 -4.51 -15.17 -1.43
CA SER A 10 -5.46 -16.31 -1.45
C SER A 10 -6.37 -16.36 -0.22
N ARG A 11 -6.26 -15.41 0.71
CA ARG A 11 -7.15 -15.38 1.88
C ARG A 11 -8.54 -14.87 1.52
N SER A 12 -9.50 -15.00 2.43
CA SER A 12 -10.90 -14.57 2.23
C SER A 12 -11.23 -13.23 2.88
N GLU A 13 -10.42 -12.72 3.81
CA GLU A 13 -10.72 -11.46 4.51
C GLU A 13 -10.62 -10.26 3.56
N VAL A 14 -11.44 -9.23 3.76
CA VAL A 14 -11.53 -8.08 2.86
C VAL A 14 -10.24 -7.25 2.92
N SER A 15 -9.69 -6.93 1.75
CA SER A 15 -8.51 -6.07 1.60
C SER A 15 -8.87 -4.72 0.97
N ASN A 16 -7.98 -3.72 1.09
CA ASN A 16 -8.14 -2.46 0.37
C ASN A 16 -8.20 -2.66 -1.18
N SER A 17 -7.56 -3.69 -1.71
CA SER A 17 -7.69 -4.05 -3.14
C SER A 17 -9.10 -4.53 -3.48
N ASP A 18 -9.77 -5.27 -2.60
CA ASP A 18 -11.16 -5.68 -2.81
C ASP A 18 -12.10 -4.46 -2.82
N LEU A 19 -11.86 -3.49 -1.92
CA LEU A 19 -12.60 -2.22 -1.92
C LEU A 19 -12.30 -1.37 -3.17
N THR A 20 -11.07 -1.44 -3.69
CA THR A 20 -10.71 -0.77 -4.95
C THR A 20 -11.45 -1.40 -6.12
N ALA A 21 -11.50 -2.74 -6.20
CA ALA A 21 -12.25 -3.44 -7.23
C ALA A 21 -13.75 -3.11 -7.17
N LEU A 22 -14.33 -3.04 -5.96
CA LEU A 22 -15.71 -2.60 -5.78
C LEU A 22 -15.91 -1.15 -6.23
N LYS A 23 -15.01 -0.23 -5.87
CA LYS A 23 -15.07 1.18 -6.32
C LYS A 23 -15.08 1.28 -7.84
N ASP A 24 -14.21 0.52 -8.52
CA ASP A 24 -14.11 0.53 -9.98
C ASP A 24 -15.39 0.03 -10.65
N VAL A 25 -16.13 -0.89 -10.01
CA VAL A 25 -17.46 -1.37 -10.47
C VAL A 25 -18.56 -0.35 -10.20
N LEU A 26 -18.61 0.23 -9.00
CA LEU A 26 -19.66 1.17 -8.58
C LEU A 26 -19.55 2.53 -9.27
N TYR A 27 -18.32 2.99 -9.47
CA TYR A 27 -18.03 4.29 -10.04
C TYR A 27 -16.98 4.13 -11.14
N PRO A 28 -17.38 3.74 -12.36
CA PRO A 28 -16.46 3.63 -13.48
C PRO A 28 -15.93 5.02 -13.84
N HIS A 29 -14.60 5.15 -13.92
CA HIS A 29 -13.95 6.38 -14.36
C HIS A 29 -13.02 6.08 -15.54
N PRO A 30 -12.81 7.05 -16.45
CA PRO A 30 -11.82 6.91 -17.51
C PRO A 30 -10.43 6.71 -16.92
N THR A 31 -9.81 5.56 -17.18
CA THR A 31 -8.41 5.30 -16.85
C THR A 31 -7.51 5.82 -17.95
N TYR A 32 -6.58 6.71 -17.60
CA TYR A 32 -5.58 7.23 -18.51
C TYR A 32 -4.23 6.56 -18.25
N GLY A 33 -3.58 6.09 -19.33
CA GLY A 33 -2.29 5.41 -19.28
C GLY A 33 -2.39 3.91 -19.00
N ASP A 34 -1.23 3.25 -18.98
CA ASP A 34 -1.12 1.81 -18.76
C ASP A 34 -0.97 1.51 -17.25
N ARG A 35 -2.11 1.25 -16.60
CA ARG A 35 -2.19 0.89 -15.17
C ARG A 35 -1.42 -0.40 -14.87
N GLU A 36 -1.45 -1.36 -15.80
CA GLU A 36 -0.79 -2.65 -15.62
C GLU A 36 0.73 -2.46 -15.64
N ALA A 37 1.27 -1.75 -16.63
CA ALA A 37 2.70 -1.42 -16.67
C ALA A 37 3.13 -0.59 -15.45
N ALA A 38 2.31 0.38 -15.03
CA ALA A 38 2.62 1.21 -13.86
C ALA A 38 2.68 0.39 -12.57
N PHE A 39 1.73 -0.53 -12.38
CA PHE A 39 1.68 -1.46 -11.24
C PHE A 39 2.83 -2.46 -11.29
N ARG A 40 3.08 -3.07 -12.46
CA ARG A 40 4.17 -4.02 -12.71
C ARG A 40 5.53 -3.42 -12.34
N PHE A 41 5.83 -2.21 -12.82
CA PHE A 41 7.07 -1.52 -12.45
C PHE A 41 7.13 -1.17 -10.96
N GLY A 42 5.99 -0.79 -10.36
CA GLY A 42 5.90 -0.57 -8.91
C GLY A 42 6.30 -1.81 -8.11
N THR A 43 5.83 -3.00 -8.53
CA THR A 43 6.18 -4.29 -7.92
C THR A 43 7.68 -4.60 -8.00
N LEU A 44 8.35 -4.24 -9.10
CA LEU A 44 9.81 -4.41 -9.20
C LEU A 44 10.54 -3.55 -8.16
N VAL A 45 10.18 -2.26 -8.06
CA VAL A 45 10.80 -1.34 -7.09
C VAL A 45 10.53 -1.78 -5.65
N ASP A 46 9.28 -2.17 -5.35
CA ASP A 46 8.92 -2.70 -4.04
C ASP A 46 9.73 -3.95 -3.71
N ALA A 47 9.76 -4.96 -4.58
CA ALA A 47 10.51 -6.19 -4.35
C ALA A 47 12.01 -5.93 -4.14
N LEU A 48 12.62 -5.00 -4.89
CA LEU A 48 14.03 -4.62 -4.68
C LEU A 48 14.29 -4.06 -3.27
N ILE A 49 13.33 -3.33 -2.69
CA ILE A 49 13.50 -2.64 -1.41
C ILE A 49 13.04 -3.50 -0.22
N THR A 50 11.90 -4.17 -0.35
CA THR A 50 11.23 -4.83 0.78
C THR A 50 11.41 -6.35 0.77
N GLU A 51 11.60 -6.97 -0.40
CA GLU A 51 11.75 -8.42 -0.56
C GLU A 51 12.84 -8.80 -1.59
N PRO A 52 14.11 -8.38 -1.41
CA PRO A 52 15.15 -8.54 -2.43
C PRO A 52 15.44 -10.00 -2.83
N ARG A 53 14.98 -10.98 -2.02
CA ARG A 53 15.06 -12.42 -2.33
C ARG A 53 14.12 -12.86 -3.46
N ARG A 54 13.06 -12.10 -3.77
CA ARG A 54 12.14 -12.36 -4.89
C ARG A 54 12.72 -11.96 -6.25
N VAL A 55 13.84 -11.24 -6.25
CA VAL A 55 14.44 -10.63 -7.43
C VAL A 55 15.58 -11.48 -7.98
N ASP A 56 15.50 -11.87 -9.24
CA ASP A 56 16.60 -12.48 -9.99
C ASP A 56 17.30 -11.42 -10.85
N TYR A 57 18.50 -11.01 -10.45
CA TYR A 57 19.30 -9.99 -11.12
C TYR A 57 19.98 -10.48 -12.41
N TYR A 58 20.08 -11.79 -12.62
CA TYR A 58 20.66 -12.35 -13.85
C TYR A 58 19.61 -12.51 -14.93
N GLN A 59 18.41 -12.94 -14.55
CA GLN A 59 17.29 -13.11 -15.48
C GLN A 59 16.43 -11.85 -15.59
N LEU A 60 16.67 -10.84 -14.76
CA LEU A 60 15.87 -9.62 -14.67
C LEU A 60 14.39 -9.92 -14.38
N THR A 61 14.13 -10.82 -13.43
CA THR A 61 12.77 -11.22 -13.08
C THR A 61 12.41 -10.96 -11.62
N VAL A 62 11.11 -10.81 -11.36
CA VAL A 62 10.50 -10.92 -10.03
C VAL A 62 9.39 -11.94 -10.10
N ASP A 63 9.47 -13.02 -9.33
CA ASP A 63 8.50 -14.13 -9.37
C ASP A 63 8.20 -14.64 -10.79
N ASN A 64 9.24 -14.75 -11.64
CA ASN A 64 9.18 -15.14 -13.06
C ASN A 64 8.57 -14.12 -14.03
N VAL A 65 8.20 -12.92 -13.56
CA VAL A 65 7.83 -11.80 -14.44
C VAL A 65 9.12 -11.16 -14.94
N LEU A 66 9.34 -11.17 -16.26
CA LEU A 66 10.51 -10.57 -16.91
C LEU A 66 10.37 -9.05 -17.08
N TYR A 67 11.44 -8.32 -16.77
CA TYR A 67 11.56 -6.88 -16.95
C TYR A 67 12.64 -6.57 -17.98
N THR A 68 12.55 -5.40 -18.63
CA THR A 68 13.61 -4.95 -19.54
C THR A 68 14.83 -4.48 -18.75
N GLU A 69 15.99 -4.44 -19.40
CA GLU A 69 17.21 -3.87 -18.81
C GLU A 69 17.00 -2.43 -18.34
N ASP A 70 16.31 -1.60 -19.13
CA ASP A 70 16.02 -0.21 -18.80
C ASP A 70 15.12 -0.08 -17.56
N GLU A 71 14.09 -0.93 -17.44
CA GLU A 71 13.24 -0.95 -16.25
C GLU A 71 14.03 -1.34 -15.00
N PHE A 72 14.91 -2.34 -15.12
CA PHE A 72 15.73 -2.81 -14.02
C PHE A 72 16.75 -1.76 -13.58
N HIS A 73 17.43 -1.13 -14.54
CA HIS A 73 18.36 -0.02 -14.27
C HIS A 73 17.65 1.12 -13.56
N HIS A 74 16.48 1.54 -14.06
CA HIS A 74 15.72 2.62 -13.44
C HIS A 74 15.23 2.26 -12.03
N ALA A 75 14.78 1.03 -11.80
CA ALA A 75 14.37 0.57 -10.48
C ALA A 75 15.55 0.54 -9.49
N ILE A 76 16.74 0.15 -9.95
CA ILE A 76 17.98 0.22 -9.15
C ILE A 76 18.35 1.68 -8.84
N GLU A 77 18.20 2.60 -9.79
CA GLU A 77 18.43 4.04 -9.55
C GLU A 77 17.47 4.58 -8.48
N MET A 78 16.19 4.20 -8.52
CA MET A 78 15.22 4.56 -7.49
C MET A 78 15.59 3.98 -6.12
N GLN A 79 16.00 2.72 -6.05
CA GLN A 79 16.49 2.11 -4.80
C GLN A 79 17.73 2.86 -4.26
N ARG A 80 18.68 3.20 -5.13
CA ARG A 80 19.89 3.99 -4.75
C ARG A 80 19.52 5.38 -4.26
N ALA A 81 18.52 6.03 -4.85
CA ALA A 81 18.02 7.32 -4.40
C ALA A 81 17.42 7.23 -3.00
N LEU A 82 16.63 6.19 -2.71
CA LEU A 82 16.10 5.93 -1.37
C LEU A 82 17.22 5.74 -0.32
N HIS A 83 18.24 4.94 -0.63
CA HIS A 83 19.40 4.77 0.25
C HIS A 83 20.24 6.05 0.42
N THR A 84 20.29 6.90 -0.60
CA THR A 84 20.99 8.18 -0.53
C THR A 84 20.22 9.17 0.34
N GLU A 85 18.90 9.21 0.22
CA GLU A 85 18.04 10.02 1.08
C GLU A 85 18.17 9.60 2.55
N ALA A 86 18.23 8.30 2.83
CA ALA A 86 18.42 7.76 4.17
C ALA A 86 19.70 8.26 4.89
N LYS A 87 20.70 8.78 4.16
CA LYS A 87 21.88 9.40 4.77
C LYS A 87 21.56 10.76 5.42
N HIS A 88 20.49 11.42 4.99
CA HIS A 88 20.07 12.75 5.43
C HIS A 88 18.73 12.71 6.19
N ASP A 89 17.95 11.64 6.03
CA ASP A 89 16.71 11.40 6.74
C ASP A 89 16.89 10.30 7.81
N PRO A 90 17.10 10.68 9.10
CA PRO A 90 17.31 9.71 10.17
C PRO A 90 16.11 8.77 10.39
N PHE A 91 14.90 9.21 10.06
CA PHE A 91 13.71 8.36 10.18
C PHE A 91 13.75 7.27 9.12
N LEU A 92 13.98 7.63 7.84
CA LEU A 92 14.13 6.64 6.77
C LEU A 92 15.28 5.66 7.04
N ALA A 93 16.41 6.15 7.56
CA ALA A 93 17.51 5.29 7.98
C ALA A 93 17.05 4.20 8.96
N LYS A 94 16.19 4.57 9.92
CA LYS A 94 15.63 3.63 10.90
C LYS A 94 14.57 2.71 10.29
N VAL A 95 13.76 3.19 9.35
CA VAL A 95 12.84 2.34 8.58
C VAL A 95 13.62 1.23 7.88
N LEU A 96 14.62 1.58 7.08
CA LEU A 96 15.42 0.61 6.33
C LEU A 96 16.23 -0.34 7.22
N GLN A 97 16.57 0.08 8.45
CA GLN A 97 17.36 -0.71 9.38
C GLN A 97 16.51 -1.67 10.23
N LEU A 98 15.33 -1.24 10.68
CA LEU A 98 14.61 -1.89 11.80
C LEU A 98 13.21 -2.39 11.43
N ALA A 99 12.61 -1.91 10.34
CA ALA A 99 11.26 -2.33 10.00
C ALA A 99 11.23 -3.79 9.53
N ASN A 100 10.22 -4.53 9.99
CA ASN A 100 9.83 -5.77 9.35
C ASN A 100 9.19 -5.43 8.01
N THR A 101 9.61 -6.09 6.93
CA THR A 101 9.03 -5.86 5.61
C THR A 101 7.85 -6.79 5.35
N GLN A 102 6.88 -6.32 4.56
CA GLN A 102 5.79 -7.14 4.01
C GLN A 102 4.96 -7.86 5.09
N LYS A 103 4.64 -7.16 6.18
CA LYS A 103 3.91 -7.68 7.35
C LYS A 103 2.42 -7.76 7.05
N CYS A 104 1.90 -8.99 6.96
CA CYS A 104 0.46 -9.25 6.86
C CYS A 104 -0.22 -9.13 8.23
N MET A 105 -1.42 -8.56 8.25
CA MET A 105 -2.30 -8.49 9.42
C MET A 105 -3.74 -8.78 9.04
N VAL A 106 -4.48 -9.30 10.00
CA VAL A 106 -5.90 -9.62 9.89
C VAL A 106 -6.61 -9.11 11.14
N ASN A 107 -7.76 -8.47 10.96
CA ASN A 107 -8.65 -8.10 12.04
C ASN A 107 -10.01 -8.75 11.81
N HIS A 108 -10.33 -9.74 12.64
CA HIS A 108 -11.59 -10.47 12.57
C HIS A 108 -12.69 -9.68 13.28
N GLN A 109 -13.88 -9.65 12.69
CA GLN A 109 -15.01 -8.85 13.18
C GLN A 109 -14.61 -7.39 13.45
N GLN A 110 -13.85 -6.77 12.54
CA GLN A 110 -13.60 -5.35 12.64
C GLN A 110 -14.94 -4.62 12.63
N SER A 111 -15.16 -3.79 13.64
CA SER A 111 -16.41 -3.05 13.83
C SER A 111 -16.40 -1.79 12.97
N PHE A 112 -17.50 -1.56 12.28
CA PHE A 112 -17.78 -0.35 11.51
C PHE A 112 -19.13 0.23 11.94
N THR A 113 -19.37 1.49 11.61
CA THR A 113 -20.69 2.13 11.80
C THR A 113 -21.01 2.96 10.58
N TYR A 114 -22.18 2.72 9.98
CA TYR A 114 -22.68 3.49 8.84
C TYR A 114 -24.07 4.02 9.17
N CYS A 115 -24.25 5.35 9.25
CA CYS A 115 -25.51 5.97 9.65
C CYS A 115 -26.12 5.35 10.94
N GLU A 116 -25.30 5.21 11.99
CA GLU A 116 -25.65 4.58 13.28
C GLU A 116 -25.92 3.06 13.23
N PHE A 117 -25.81 2.42 12.07
CA PHE A 117 -25.94 0.98 11.93
C PHE A 117 -24.57 0.29 12.11
N PRO A 118 -24.39 -0.57 13.14
CA PRO A 118 -23.15 -1.32 13.32
C PRO A 118 -23.10 -2.53 12.38
N PHE A 119 -21.95 -2.76 11.76
CA PHE A 119 -21.67 -3.96 10.97
C PHE A 119 -20.22 -4.41 11.15
N TYR A 120 -19.92 -5.64 10.72
CA TYR A 120 -18.62 -6.26 10.92
C TYR A 120 -18.08 -6.87 9.63
N LEU A 121 -16.77 -6.77 9.45
CA LEU A 121 -16.05 -7.47 8.38
C LEU A 121 -14.80 -8.12 8.95
N ASP A 122 -14.46 -9.30 8.43
CA ASP A 122 -13.10 -9.83 8.54
C ASP A 122 -12.24 -9.10 7.52
N THR A 123 -11.16 -8.47 7.97
CA THR A 123 -10.36 -7.56 7.15
C THR A 123 -8.88 -7.92 7.18
N ARG A 124 -8.14 -7.54 6.14
CA ARG A 124 -6.70 -7.76 6.05
C ARG A 124 -5.94 -6.60 5.39
N CYS A 125 -4.67 -6.51 5.74
CA CYS A 125 -3.71 -5.61 5.12
C CYS A 125 -2.31 -6.24 5.06
N LYS A 126 -1.43 -5.68 4.23
CA LYS A 126 -0.03 -6.08 4.11
C LYS A 126 0.87 -4.85 4.04
N TRP A 127 1.53 -4.54 5.15
CA TRP A 127 2.40 -3.38 5.29
C TRP A 127 3.74 -3.59 4.59
N ASP A 128 4.22 -2.62 3.82
CA ASP A 128 5.57 -2.67 3.25
C ASP A 128 6.64 -2.58 4.35
N TRP A 129 6.39 -1.75 5.37
CA TRP A 129 7.22 -1.62 6.57
C TRP A 129 6.37 -1.63 7.84
N TRP A 130 6.83 -2.36 8.86
CA TRP A 130 6.19 -2.41 10.17
C TRP A 130 7.21 -2.40 11.32
N PHE A 131 7.04 -1.48 12.28
CA PHE A 131 7.83 -1.44 13.50
C PHE A 131 7.11 -2.14 14.65
N GLU A 132 7.48 -3.38 14.93
CA GLU A 132 6.84 -4.18 15.99
C GLU A 132 6.89 -3.48 17.37
N ALA A 133 8.03 -2.90 17.73
CA ALA A 133 8.24 -2.29 19.05
C ALA A 133 7.47 -0.96 19.24
N PHE A 134 7.11 -0.29 18.15
CA PHE A 134 6.43 1.01 18.19
C PHE A 134 4.98 0.96 17.72
N HIS A 135 4.54 -0.20 17.23
CA HIS A 135 3.15 -0.47 16.82
C HIS A 135 2.64 0.49 15.73
N PHE A 136 3.46 0.73 14.71
CA PHE A 136 3.05 1.45 13.51
C PHE A 136 3.89 1.06 12.29
N GLY A 137 3.43 1.40 11.10
CA GLY A 137 4.08 1.02 9.85
C GLY A 137 4.05 2.12 8.80
N GLY A 138 4.40 1.74 7.58
CA GLY A 138 4.33 2.61 6.43
C GLY A 138 4.36 1.87 5.11
N ASP A 139 4.25 2.65 4.04
CA ASP A 139 4.10 2.16 2.68
C ASP A 139 5.14 2.77 1.73
N LEU A 140 5.59 1.96 0.78
CA LEU A 140 6.46 2.36 -0.30
C LEU A 140 5.64 2.57 -1.58
N LYS A 141 5.76 3.75 -2.17
CA LYS A 141 5.11 4.09 -3.43
C LYS A 141 6.12 4.44 -4.51
N THR A 142 5.73 4.16 -5.76
CA THR A 142 6.35 4.79 -6.92
C THR A 142 5.38 5.82 -7.49
N THR A 143 5.88 6.98 -7.89
CA THR A 143 5.03 8.11 -8.33
C THR A 143 5.59 8.80 -9.55
N PHE A 144 4.73 9.48 -10.33
CA PHE A 144 5.17 10.40 -11.37
C PHE A 144 5.29 11.86 -10.87
N ALA A 145 5.09 12.11 -9.57
CA ALA A 145 5.29 13.44 -8.99
C ALA A 145 6.75 13.90 -9.15
N ALA A 146 6.96 15.13 -9.60
CA ALA A 146 8.27 15.77 -9.71
C ALA A 146 8.53 16.77 -8.57
N SER A 147 7.49 17.10 -7.80
CA SER A 147 7.47 18.07 -6.70
C SER A 147 6.67 17.54 -5.50
N GLN A 148 6.87 18.14 -4.32
CA GLN A 148 6.13 17.78 -3.10
C GLN A 148 4.63 18.01 -3.28
N GLN A 149 4.23 19.10 -3.95
CA GLN A 149 2.83 19.39 -4.23
C GLN A 149 2.19 18.30 -5.10
N GLU A 150 2.82 17.90 -6.21
CA GLU A 150 2.32 16.81 -7.05
C GLU A 150 2.23 15.48 -6.27
N PHE A 151 3.14 15.24 -5.32
CA PHE A 151 3.08 14.05 -4.48
C PHE A 151 1.91 14.12 -3.49
N ASP A 152 1.65 15.27 -2.87
CA ASP A 152 0.50 15.46 -1.98
C ASP A 152 -0.84 15.31 -2.74
N GLU A 153 -0.91 15.77 -3.99
CA GLU A 153 -2.05 15.52 -4.90
C GLU A 153 -2.19 14.03 -5.25
N ALA A 154 -1.07 13.34 -5.49
CA ALA A 154 -1.06 11.91 -5.79
C ALA A 154 -1.61 11.05 -4.64
N VAL A 155 -1.37 11.44 -3.39
CA VAL A 155 -1.88 10.73 -2.20
C VAL A 155 -3.41 10.63 -2.23
N ASP A 156 -4.08 11.72 -2.65
CA ASP A 156 -5.54 11.75 -2.79
C ASP A 156 -6.00 11.06 -4.07
N PHE A 157 -5.38 11.40 -5.20
CA PHE A 157 -5.77 10.89 -6.52
C PHE A 157 -5.72 9.36 -6.62
N PHE A 158 -4.71 8.72 -6.00
CA PHE A 158 -4.56 7.27 -6.00
C PHE A 158 -5.18 6.59 -4.78
N ASP A 159 -5.96 7.32 -3.96
CA ASP A 159 -6.57 6.84 -2.72
C ASP A 159 -5.55 6.17 -1.76
N TRP A 160 -4.33 6.73 -1.69
CA TRP A 160 -3.34 6.22 -0.75
C TRP A 160 -3.73 6.53 0.69
N ASP A 161 -4.33 7.69 0.91
CA ASP A 161 -4.98 8.06 2.18
C ASP A 161 -5.97 6.99 2.65
N ARG A 162 -6.85 6.50 1.76
CA ARG A 162 -7.78 5.39 2.05
C ARG A 162 -7.05 4.13 2.47
N SER A 163 -6.04 3.74 1.69
CA SER A 163 -5.28 2.52 2.00
C SER A 163 -4.59 2.60 3.36
N ARG A 164 -4.06 3.77 3.73
CA ARG A 164 -3.37 3.97 5.01
C ARG A 164 -4.35 3.97 6.17
N ALA A 165 -5.47 4.67 6.05
CA ALA A 165 -6.53 4.63 7.07
C ALA A 165 -7.05 3.19 7.30
N TRP A 166 -7.29 2.43 6.23
CA TRP A 166 -7.66 1.00 6.30
C TRP A 166 -6.64 0.19 7.11
N TYR A 167 -5.36 0.39 6.84
CA TYR A 167 -4.27 -0.35 7.47
C TYR A 167 -4.12 0.03 8.95
N MET A 168 -4.17 1.32 9.25
CA MET A 168 -4.13 1.84 10.63
C MET A 168 -5.26 1.27 11.48
N ASP A 169 -6.47 1.12 10.93
CA ASP A 169 -7.63 0.62 11.67
C ASP A 169 -7.60 -0.90 11.88
N ILE A 170 -7.11 -1.66 10.90
CA ILE A 170 -6.85 -3.10 11.05
C ILE A 170 -5.79 -3.36 12.12
N ALA A 171 -4.69 -2.59 12.07
CA ALA A 171 -3.54 -2.78 12.94
C ALA A 171 -3.71 -2.11 14.31
N HIS A 172 -4.77 -1.33 14.53
CA HIS A 172 -4.92 -0.46 15.70
C HIS A 172 -3.71 0.47 15.92
N SER A 173 -3.15 0.99 14.83
CA SER A 173 -2.02 1.92 14.85
C SER A 173 -2.52 3.37 14.88
N ASP A 174 -1.85 4.23 15.66
CA ASP A 174 -2.12 5.67 15.69
C ASP A 174 -1.28 6.46 14.69
N ARG A 175 -0.32 5.81 14.03
CA ARG A 175 0.63 6.45 13.11
C ARG A 175 0.82 5.64 11.84
N ASP A 176 1.16 6.33 10.77
CA ASP A 176 1.53 5.76 9.48
C ASP A 176 2.49 6.72 8.78
N PHE A 177 3.21 6.22 7.78
CA PHE A 177 4.00 7.04 6.88
C PHE A 177 4.01 6.46 5.46
N ILE A 178 4.13 7.33 4.48
CA ILE A 178 4.36 6.96 3.08
C ILE A 178 5.75 7.48 2.71
N TYR A 179 6.58 6.63 2.13
CA TYR A 179 7.70 7.08 1.29
C TYR A 179 7.37 6.81 -0.17
N ALA A 180 7.58 7.80 -1.03
CA ALA A 180 7.39 7.65 -2.46
C ALA A 180 8.64 8.03 -3.22
N ILE A 181 8.96 7.30 -4.29
CA ILE A 181 10.10 7.61 -5.15
C ILE A 181 9.58 7.98 -6.54
N SER A 182 10.04 9.12 -7.06
CA SER A 182 9.65 9.60 -8.38
C SER A 182 10.26 8.76 -9.50
N LYS A 183 9.41 8.27 -10.40
CA LYS A 183 9.80 7.66 -11.69
C LYS A 183 10.32 8.70 -12.70
N LYS A 184 10.23 10.00 -12.42
CA LYS A 184 10.71 11.06 -13.34
C LYS A 184 12.12 11.51 -13.03
N ASN A 185 12.44 11.65 -11.75
CA ASN A 185 13.68 12.29 -11.30
C ASN A 185 14.28 11.68 -10.04
N CYS A 186 13.81 10.49 -9.63
CA CYS A 186 14.26 9.77 -8.44
C CYS A 186 14.16 10.56 -7.11
N LYS A 187 13.46 11.70 -7.07
CA LYS A 187 13.20 12.40 -5.81
C LYS A 187 12.39 11.52 -4.86
N VAL A 188 12.80 11.51 -3.60
CA VAL A 188 12.10 10.81 -2.53
C VAL A 188 11.20 11.81 -1.82
N PHE A 189 9.94 11.44 -1.66
CA PHE A 189 8.94 12.19 -0.90
C PHE A 189 8.52 11.39 0.32
N LYS A 190 8.03 12.10 1.33
CA LYS A 190 7.46 11.47 2.53
C LYS A 190 6.21 12.18 3.01
N LYS A 191 5.31 11.41 3.62
CA LYS A 191 4.13 11.92 4.31
C LYS A 191 3.92 11.15 5.59
N PHE A 192 3.75 11.85 6.71
CA PHE A 192 3.30 11.25 7.96
C PHE A 192 1.80 11.40 8.09
N ILE A 193 1.15 10.39 8.64
CA ILE A 193 -0.28 10.37 8.91
C ILE A 193 -0.46 9.97 10.36
N ASN A 194 -1.26 10.73 11.09
CA ASN A 194 -1.66 10.44 12.46
C ASN A 194 -3.15 10.19 12.52
N ARG A 195 -3.57 9.29 13.41
CA ARG A 195 -4.99 9.04 13.67
C ARG A 195 -5.67 10.35 14.04
N GLY A 196 -6.80 10.60 13.39
CA GLY A 196 -7.60 11.81 13.59
C GLY A 196 -7.11 13.03 12.83
N ASP A 197 -5.99 12.98 12.07
CA ASP A 197 -5.64 14.06 11.17
C ASP A 197 -6.50 14.06 9.89
N ILE A 198 -6.41 15.14 9.11
CA ILE A 198 -7.24 15.31 7.90
C ILE A 198 -6.98 14.26 6.83
N THR A 199 -5.75 13.73 6.73
CA THR A 199 -5.42 12.68 5.74
C THR A 199 -6.05 11.36 6.17
N TYR A 200 -5.93 11.02 7.45
CA TYR A 200 -6.58 9.85 8.04
C TYR A 200 -8.10 9.92 7.92
N GLN A 201 -8.72 11.04 8.31
CA GLN A 201 -10.18 11.20 8.30
C GLN A 201 -10.74 11.04 6.88
N ARG A 202 -10.14 11.70 5.89
CA ARG A 202 -10.54 11.57 4.47
C ARG A 202 -10.38 10.13 3.97
N GLY A 203 -9.26 9.49 4.29
CA GLY A 203 -9.03 8.09 3.94
C GLY A 203 -10.07 7.16 4.56
N ARG A 204 -10.44 7.43 5.81
CA ARG A 204 -11.45 6.68 6.54
C ARG A 204 -12.84 6.81 5.94
N GLU A 205 -13.29 8.02 5.68
CA GLU A 205 -14.56 8.29 5.00
C GLU A 205 -14.66 7.51 3.67
N LYS A 206 -13.59 7.55 2.87
CA LYS A 206 -13.51 6.83 1.58
C LYS A 206 -13.68 5.31 1.73
N TYR A 207 -13.10 4.67 2.75
CA TYR A 207 -13.23 3.22 2.90
C TYR A 207 -14.53 2.84 3.61
N GLU A 208 -15.07 3.65 4.53
CA GLU A 208 -16.28 3.31 5.30
C GLU A 208 -17.50 3.14 4.37
N ASP A 209 -17.65 4.04 3.40
CA ASP A 209 -18.67 3.94 2.36
C ASP A 209 -18.53 2.63 1.55
N LEU A 210 -17.30 2.31 1.12
CA LEU A 210 -17.02 1.11 0.34
C LEU A 210 -17.16 -0.16 1.17
N ALA A 211 -16.78 -0.14 2.44
CA ALA A 211 -16.91 -1.26 3.36
C ALA A 211 -18.38 -1.61 3.59
N PHE A 212 -19.24 -0.60 3.77
CA PHE A 212 -20.67 -0.80 3.88
C PHE A 212 -21.28 -1.35 2.58
N ALA A 213 -20.93 -0.77 1.44
CA ALA A 213 -21.37 -1.27 0.14
C ALA A 213 -20.93 -2.73 -0.10
N TYR A 214 -19.68 -3.07 0.27
CA TYR A 214 -19.16 -4.43 0.20
C TYR A 214 -19.97 -5.39 1.08
N TRP A 215 -20.21 -4.99 2.34
CA TRP A 215 -21.00 -5.77 3.28
C TRP A 215 -22.43 -6.05 2.77
N CYS A 216 -23.09 -5.07 2.15
CA CYS A 216 -24.42 -5.23 1.56
C CYS A 216 -24.46 -6.24 0.39
N MET A 217 -23.35 -6.42 -0.33
CA MET A 217 -23.26 -7.35 -1.47
C MET A 217 -22.88 -8.77 -1.06
N MET A 218 -22.35 -8.97 0.15
CA MET A 218 -21.97 -10.29 0.65
C MET A 218 -23.20 -11.09 1.08
N PRO A 219 -23.26 -12.40 0.80
CA PRO A 219 -24.28 -13.26 1.36
C PRO A 219 -24.21 -13.20 2.89
N GLN A 220 -25.21 -12.57 3.49
CA GLN A 220 -25.35 -12.60 4.94
C GLN A 220 -25.74 -14.04 5.29
N ASN A 221 -24.82 -14.81 5.87
CA ASN A 221 -25.14 -16.12 6.40
C ASN A 221 -26.17 -15.92 7.51
N LYS A 222 -27.45 -16.02 7.14
CA LYS A 222 -28.56 -16.09 8.09
C LYS A 222 -28.34 -17.38 8.87
N THR A 223 -27.78 -17.25 10.06
CA THR A 223 -27.89 -18.28 11.08
C THR A 223 -29.35 -18.29 11.51
N THR A 224 -30.17 -19.06 10.80
CA THR A 224 -31.45 -19.55 11.29
C THR A 224 -31.23 -20.57 12.39
#